data_AF-A0A661N510-F1
#
_entry.id   AF-A0A661N510-F1
#
_cell.length_a   1.000
_cell.length_b   1.000
_cell.length_c   1.000
_cell.angle_alpha   90.00
_cell.angle_beta   90.00
_cell.angle_gamma   90.00
#
_symmetry.space_group_name_H-M   'P 1'
#
loop_
_entity.id
_entity.type
_entity.pdbx_description
1 polymer ?
#
loop_
_entity_poly.entity_id
_entity_poly.type
_entity_poly.pdbx_seq_one_letter_code
_entity_poly.pdbx_strand_id
1 'polypeptide(L)'
;MSYGLTWFLAFLLTEAIEAPLYMRFGGLSFWRALVPSALTHPIVWFVFFHPAVPLSWFEALILAECFAWLAEAAYLRWSRPRLPGMTLERALLLSLAVNGTSLAVGLLSSRYLGFP
;
A
#
# COMPACT_ATOMS: atom_id res chain seq x y z
N MET A 1 -7.97 -13.02 16.67
CA MET A 1 -7.02 -13.47 15.62
C MET A 1 -5.61 -13.14 16.05
N SER A 2 -4.59 -13.90 15.65
CA SER A 2 -3.20 -13.53 15.95
C SER A 2 -2.82 -12.27 15.18
N TYR A 3 -1.86 -11.50 15.71
CA TYR A 3 -1.38 -10.27 15.06
C TYR A 3 -0.91 -10.51 13.62
N GLY A 4 -0.22 -11.63 13.38
CA GLY A 4 0.21 -12.06 12.05
C GLY A 4 -0.95 -12.46 11.12
N LEU A 5 -2.02 -13.10 11.63
CA LEU A 5 -3.18 -13.43 10.81
C LEU A 5 -3.96 -12.17 10.39
N THR A 6 -4.11 -11.21 11.31
CA THR A 6 -4.74 -9.92 11.00
C THR A 6 -3.94 -9.17 9.93
N TRP A 7 -2.61 -9.12 10.07
CA TRP A 7 -1.72 -8.56 9.05
C TRP A 7 -1.91 -9.24 7.69
N PHE A 8 -1.90 -10.58 7.66
CA PHE A 8 -1.96 -11.31 6.41
C PHE A 8 -3.28 -11.07 5.67
N LEU A 9 -4.38 -10.96 6.39
CA LEU A 9 -5.68 -10.68 5.78
C LEU A 9 -5.80 -9.23 5.30
N ALA A 10 -5.26 -8.27 6.06
CA ALA A 10 -5.13 -6.90 5.59
C ALA A 10 -4.27 -6.81 4.33
N PHE A 11 -3.16 -7.56 4.29
CA PHE A 11 -2.29 -7.65 3.12
C PHE A 11 -3.04 -8.19 1.90
N LEU A 12 -3.82 -9.27 2.06
CA LEU A 12 -4.63 -9.81 0.96
C LEU A 12 -5.68 -8.83 0.46
N LEU A 13 -6.32 -8.06 1.36
CA LEU A 13 -7.25 -7.02 0.98
C LEU A 13 -6.54 -5.91 0.19
N THR A 14 -5.40 -5.44 0.69
CA THR A 14 -4.56 -4.45 0.01
C THR A 14 -4.20 -4.93 -1.40
N GLU A 15 -3.70 -6.15 -1.56
CA GLU A 15 -3.38 -6.73 -2.88
C GLU A 15 -4.60 -6.81 -3.80
N ALA A 16 -5.77 -7.19 -3.26
CA ALA A 16 -7.01 -7.27 -4.02
C ALA A 16 -7.48 -5.90 -4.54
N ILE A 17 -7.11 -4.80 -3.88
CA ILE A 17 -7.44 -3.44 -4.29
C ILE A 17 -6.34 -2.83 -5.17
N GLU A 18 -5.09 -2.89 -4.74
CA GLU A 18 -3.99 -2.15 -5.35
C GLU A 18 -3.50 -2.79 -6.63
N ALA A 19 -3.34 -4.12 -6.67
CA ALA A 19 -2.77 -4.78 -7.83
C ALA A 19 -3.59 -4.55 -9.11
N PRO A 20 -4.93 -4.64 -9.12
CA PRO A 20 -5.73 -4.30 -10.29
C PRO A 20 -5.56 -2.84 -10.76
N LEU A 21 -5.44 -1.89 -9.83
CA LEU A 21 -5.24 -0.48 -10.15
C LEU A 21 -3.86 -0.24 -10.76
N TYR A 22 -2.82 -0.85 -10.21
CA TYR A 22 -1.47 -0.80 -10.75
C TYR A 22 -1.36 -1.44 -12.14
N MET A 23 -2.06 -2.56 -12.37
CA MET A 23 -2.17 -3.16 -13.70
C MET A 23 -2.87 -2.22 -14.68
N ARG A 24 -4.03 -1.69 -14.29
CA ARG A 24 -4.90 -0.90 -15.18
C ARG A 24 -4.32 0.46 -15.54
N PHE A 25 -3.78 1.18 -14.56
CA PHE A 25 -3.36 2.58 -14.69
C PHE A 25 -1.84 2.75 -14.75
N GLY A 26 -1.10 1.81 -14.15
CA GLY A 26 0.36 1.76 -14.15
C GLY A 26 0.96 0.92 -15.28
N GLY A 27 0.19 0.02 -15.89
CA GLY A 27 0.66 -0.88 -16.95
C GLY A 27 1.57 -2.01 -16.44
N LEU A 28 1.53 -2.31 -15.13
CA LEU A 28 2.27 -3.42 -14.57
C LEU A 28 1.65 -4.77 -14.97
N SER A 29 2.50 -5.79 -15.13
CA SER A 29 2.02 -7.17 -15.17
C SER A 29 1.53 -7.59 -13.79
N PHE A 30 0.65 -8.60 -13.73
CA PHE A 30 0.11 -9.13 -12.47
C PHE A 30 1.18 -9.33 -11.40
N TRP A 31 2.23 -10.10 -11.70
CA TRP A 31 3.32 -10.37 -10.74
C TRP A 31 4.08 -9.13 -10.28
N ARG A 32 4.15 -8.07 -11.09
CA ARG A 32 4.81 -6.83 -10.70
C ARG A 32 3.89 -5.90 -9.93
N ALA A 33 2.59 -6.00 -10.15
CA ALA A 33 1.60 -5.22 -9.44
C ALA A 33 1.47 -5.64 -7.97
N LEU A 34 1.88 -6.86 -7.62
CA LEU A 34 1.95 -7.34 -6.22
C LEU A 34 3.20 -6.84 -5.47
N VAL A 35 4.25 -6.43 -6.18
CA VAL A 35 5.54 -6.11 -5.55
C VAL A 35 5.49 -4.85 -4.65
N PRO A 36 4.83 -3.74 -5.04
CA PRO A 36 4.78 -2.53 -4.21
C PRO A 36 4.29 -2.85 -2.78
N SER A 37 3.08 -3.39 -2.68
CA SER A 37 2.43 -3.70 -1.40
C SER A 37 3.14 -4.83 -0.65
N ALA A 38 3.67 -5.84 -1.35
CA ALA A 38 4.48 -6.89 -0.73
C ALA A 38 5.76 -6.36 -0.06
N LEU A 39 6.32 -5.25 -0.54
CA LEU A 39 7.49 -4.60 0.06
C LEU A 39 7.11 -3.62 1.19
N THR A 40 6.04 -2.86 1.01
CA THR A 40 5.66 -1.78 1.94
C THR A 40 4.83 -2.28 3.12
N HIS A 41 3.88 -3.20 2.88
CA HIS A 41 2.90 -3.63 3.89
C HIS A 41 3.54 -4.29 5.13
N PRO A 42 4.60 -5.11 5.03
CA PRO A 42 5.31 -5.60 6.22
C PRO A 42 5.89 -4.46 7.07
N ILE A 43 6.43 -3.41 6.44
CA ILE A 43 7.02 -2.26 7.16
C ILE A 43 5.91 -1.42 7.78
N VAL A 44 4.85 -1.11 7.02
CA VAL A 44 3.65 -0.45 7.53
C VAL A 44 3.15 -1.12 8.81
N TRP A 45 2.97 -2.44 8.77
CA TRP A 45 2.38 -3.16 9.89
C TRP A 45 3.35 -3.39 11.06
N PHE A 46 4.52 -3.98 10.78
CA PHE A 46 5.45 -4.44 11.81
C PHE A 46 6.43 -3.37 12.29
N VAL A 47 6.46 -2.18 11.67
CA VAL A 47 7.28 -1.06 12.13
C VAL A 47 6.39 0.07 12.62
N PHE A 48 5.54 0.64 11.77
CA PHE A 48 4.74 1.82 12.16
C PHE A 48 3.58 1.47 13.10
N PHE A 49 2.88 0.35 12.87
CA PHE A 49 1.77 -0.12 13.71
C PHE A 49 2.18 -1.20 14.73
N HIS A 50 3.48 -1.33 15.02
CA HIS A 50 3.94 -2.29 16.02
C HIS A 50 3.55 -1.83 17.43
N PRO A 51 2.98 -2.70 18.29
CA PRO A 51 2.51 -2.30 19.63
C PRO A 51 3.59 -1.74 20.57
N ALA A 52 4.86 -2.07 20.33
CA ALA A 52 5.99 -1.56 21.11
C ALA A 52 6.48 -0.18 20.66
N VAL A 53 5.97 0.35 19.54
CA VAL A 53 6.35 1.67 19.04
C VAL A 53 5.41 2.72 19.65
N PRO A 54 5.92 3.73 20.37
CA PRO A 54 5.09 4.67 21.14
C PRO A 54 4.55 5.80 20.25
N LEU A 55 3.90 5.44 19.14
CA LEU A 55 3.20 6.39 18.28
C LEU A 55 1.70 6.35 18.59
N SER A 56 1.05 7.50 18.56
CA SER A 56 -0.41 7.53 18.47
C SER A 56 -0.85 6.91 17.14
N TRP A 57 -2.09 6.42 17.10
CA TRP A 57 -2.64 5.83 15.87
C TRP A 57 -2.55 6.78 14.67
N PHE A 58 -2.77 8.07 14.89
CA PHE A 58 -2.73 9.08 13.83
C PHE A 58 -1.31 9.38 13.35
N GLU A 59 -0.32 9.42 14.24
CA GLU A 59 1.09 9.56 13.85
C GLU A 59 1.58 8.33 13.07
N ALA A 60 1.25 7.13 13.54
CA ALA A 60 1.56 5.89 12.85
C ALA A 60 0.94 5.87 11.45
N LEU A 61 -0.33 6.27 11.33
CA LEU A 61 -1.02 6.36 10.04
C LEU A 61 -0.32 7.34 9.09
N ILE A 62 -0.07 8.59 9.50
CA ILE A 62 0.58 9.57 8.63
C ILE A 62 1.94 9.07 8.15
N LEU A 63 2.77 8.54 9.06
CA LEU A 63 4.10 8.07 8.71
C LEU A 63 4.06 6.84 7.80
N ALA A 64 3.17 5.88 8.08
CA ALA A 64 2.99 4.68 7.26
C ALA A 64 2.53 5.02 5.85
N GLU A 65 1.51 5.87 5.71
CA GLU A 65 0.96 6.28 4.41
C GLU A 65 1.97 7.10 3.60
N CYS A 66 2.70 8.02 4.24
CA CYS A 66 3.79 8.74 3.58
C CYS A 66 4.89 7.80 3.10
N PHE A 67 5.25 6.82 3.92
CA PHE A 67 6.25 5.81 3.56
C PHE A 67 5.79 4.98 2.37
N ALA A 68 4.60 4.39 2.44
CA ALA A 68 4.06 3.52 1.38
C ALA A 68 3.92 4.29 0.07
N TRP A 69 3.32 5.49 0.11
CA TRP A 69 3.19 6.37 -1.04
C TRP A 69 4.53 6.62 -1.75
N LEU A 70 5.57 7.03 -1.00
CA LEU A 70 6.87 7.36 -1.57
C LEU A 70 7.64 6.11 -2.04
N ALA A 71 7.61 5.03 -1.27
CA ALA A 71 8.29 3.78 -1.60
C ALA A 71 7.71 3.15 -2.88
N GLU A 72 6.38 3.13 -3.02
CA GLU A 72 5.71 2.55 -4.19
C GLU A 72 5.86 3.46 -5.42
N ALA A 73 5.84 4.78 -5.24
CA ALA A 73 6.18 5.72 -6.31
C ALA A 73 7.63 5.51 -6.79
N ALA A 74 8.57 5.27 -5.87
CA ALA A 74 9.95 4.95 -6.22
C ALA A 74 10.05 3.61 -6.99
N TYR A 75 9.28 2.59 -6.60
CA TYR A 75 9.20 1.32 -7.33
C TYR A 75 8.67 1.50 -8.76
N LEU A 76 7.58 2.26 -8.94
CA LEU A 76 7.02 2.58 -10.25
C LEU A 76 8.04 3.32 -11.12
N ARG A 77 8.75 4.28 -10.51
CA ARG A 77 9.78 5.06 -11.18
C ARG A 77 10.98 4.21 -11.59
N TRP A 78 11.42 3.30 -10.72
CA TRP A 78 12.49 2.35 -11.02
C TRP A 78 12.08 1.38 -12.14
N SER A 79 10.80 1.02 -12.21
CA SER A 79 10.23 0.17 -13.26
C SER A 79 10.08 0.85 -14.63
N ARG A 80 10.43 2.13 -14.76
CA ARG A 80 10.31 2.94 -15.99
C ARG A 80 10.83 2.26 -17.26
N PRO A 81 11.95 1.52 -17.30
CA PRO A 81 12.40 0.85 -18.52
C PRO A 81 11.36 -0.09 -19.13
N ARG A 82 10.39 -0.57 -18.34
CA ARG A 82 9.25 -1.39 -18.78
C ARG A 82 7.91 -0.64 -18.80
N LEU A 83 7.88 0.61 -18.38
CA LEU A 83 6.69 1.46 -18.30
C LEU A 83 6.95 2.78 -19.05
N PRO A 84 6.94 2.75 -20.40
CA PRO A 84 7.12 3.97 -21.19
C PRO A 84 6.03 4.99 -20.83
N GLY A 85 6.45 6.21 -20.49
CA GLY A 85 5.55 7.28 -20.03
C GLY A 85 5.39 7.41 -18.52
N MET A 86 6.03 6.55 -17.71
CA MET A 86 6.04 6.70 -16.24
C MET A 86 6.99 7.82 -15.80
N THR A 87 6.48 9.05 -15.72
CA THR A 87 7.17 10.21 -15.13
C THR A 87 7.17 10.13 -13.60
N LEU A 88 8.00 10.93 -12.93
CA LEU A 88 8.00 11.02 -11.47
C LEU A 88 6.64 11.48 -10.94
N GLU A 89 6.09 12.54 -11.54
CA GLU A 89 4.77 13.07 -11.20
C GLU A 89 3.68 12.00 -11.35
N ARG A 90 3.67 11.27 -12.46
CA ARG A 90 2.71 10.18 -12.68
C ARG A 90 2.87 9.06 -11.67
N ALA A 91 4.10 8.70 -11.31
CA ALA A 91 4.37 7.69 -10.28
C ALA A 91 3.87 8.12 -8.90
N LEU A 92 4.11 9.38 -8.52
CA LEU A 92 3.62 9.96 -7.26
C LEU A 92 2.08 10.01 -7.24
N LEU A 93 1.44 10.54 -8.29
CA LEU A 93 -0.01 10.65 -8.36
C LEU A 93 -0.69 9.28 -8.38
N LEU A 94 -0.15 8.32 -9.14
CA LEU A 94 -0.69 6.98 -9.19
C LEU A 94 -0.56 6.28 -7.84
N SER A 95 0.63 6.31 -7.23
CA SER A 95 0.87 5.71 -5.91
C SER A 95 -0.05 6.33 -4.85
N LEU A 96 -0.22 7.65 -4.85
CA LEU A 96 -1.12 8.36 -3.94
C LEU A 96 -2.57 7.91 -4.11
N ALA A 97 -3.04 7.81 -5.35
CA ALA A 97 -4.41 7.39 -5.64
C ALA A 97 -4.65 5.93 -5.24
N VAL A 98 -3.68 5.05 -5.48
CA VAL A 98 -3.78 3.63 -5.13
C VAL A 98 -3.77 3.42 -3.62
N ASN A 99 -2.79 3.98 -2.90
CA ASN A 99 -2.69 3.92 -1.43
C ASN A 99 -3.91 4.58 -0.78
N GLY A 100 -4.33 5.75 -1.27
CA GLY A 100 -5.54 6.41 -0.78
C GLY A 100 -6.80 5.58 -0.97
N THR A 101 -6.89 4.80 -2.05
CA THR A 101 -8.02 3.90 -2.30
C THR A 101 -7.99 2.70 -1.36
N SER A 102 -6.84 2.04 -1.18
CA SER A 102 -6.72 0.89 -0.27
C SER A 102 -6.94 1.31 1.18
N LEU A 103 -6.38 2.45 1.62
CA LEU A 103 -6.64 3.03 2.93
C LEU A 103 -8.14 3.29 3.14
N ALA A 104 -8.81 3.95 2.18
CA ALA A 104 -10.24 4.23 2.30
C ALA A 104 -11.05 2.93 2.42
N VAL A 105 -10.74 1.91 1.61
CA VAL A 105 -11.38 0.60 1.70
C VAL A 105 -11.12 -0.07 3.05
N GLY A 106 -9.89 -0.06 3.55
CA GLY A 106 -9.54 -0.66 4.85
C GLY A 106 -10.24 0.04 6.02
N LEU A 107 -10.32 1.37 6.01
CA LEU A 107 -11.06 2.13 7.02
C LEU A 107 -12.57 1.81 7.00
N LEU A 108 -13.15 1.65 5.81
CA LEU A 108 -14.56 1.27 5.65
C LEU A 108 -14.79 -0.19 6.08
N SER A 109 -13.92 -1.11 5.70
CA SER A 109 -13.95 -2.52 6.12
C SER A 109 -13.91 -2.63 7.64
N SER A 110 -12.97 -1.92 8.28
CA SER A 110 -12.84 -1.86 9.74
C SER A 110 -14.11 -1.35 10.41
N ARG A 111 -14.71 -0.28 9.87
CA ARG A 111 -15.92 0.32 10.41
C ARG A 111 -17.16 -0.57 10.28
N TYR A 112 -17.36 -1.24 9.16
CA TYR A 112 -18.61 -1.94 8.86
C TYR A 112 -18.55 -3.45 9.08
N LEU A 113 -17.37 -4.06 8.98
CA LEU A 113 -17.18 -5.51 9.05
C LEU A 113 -16.41 -5.93 10.30
N GLY A 114 -15.84 -4.98 11.06
CA GLY A 114 -14.96 -5.28 12.20
C GLY A 114 -13.70 -6.05 11.77
N PHE A 115 -13.37 -5.96 10.49
CA PHE A 115 -12.31 -6.68 9.80
C PHE A 115 -11.38 -5.65 9.15
N PRO A 116 -10.07 -5.93 9.00
CA PRO A 116 -9.20 -5.04 8.24
C PRO A 116 -9.75 -4.73 6.83
#